data_AF-A0AAW2EDG7-F1
#
_entry.id   AF-A0AAW2EDG7-F1
#
_cell.length_a   1.000
_cell.length_b   1.000
_cell.length_c   1.000
_cell.angle_alpha   90.00
_cell.angle_beta   90.00
_cell.angle_gamma   90.00
#
_symmetry.space_group_name_H-M   'P 1'
#
loop_
_entity.id
_entity.type
_entity.pdbx_description
1 polymer ?
#
loop_
_entity_poly.entity_id
_entity_poly.type
_entity_poly.pdbx_seq_one_letter_code
_entity_poly.pdbx_strand_id
1 'polypeptide(L)'
;MTKTEGKNEETNVRNVFATSLIAGGAAGTFVDITLYPLDTLKTRLQSMQGFSKTGGFTGLYKGICPVIVGSAPTAALFFVTYEEIKTVIKPRISEDYYTPLHMGAAVIAEMIACLIRVPVEVMKQRKQALIHDKKSLDFKLLYRGYWSTVLRDSPFSIVQFPLWEYFKKNYSFYTKREIYPVESAICGAIAGGISAAVTTPLDVAKTRIMLANRTLLSSELKILNVLQGVYLQNGFYGLFAGFGPRVMWITLGGFIFFGMYEEAKVLTHTIFPILN
;
A
#
# COMPACT_ATOMS: atom_id res chain seq x y z
N MET A 1 2.69 31.43 -32.60
CA MET A 1 1.68 30.44 -32.17
C MET A 1 2.22 29.40 -31.18
N THR A 2 3.52 29.06 -31.17
CA THR A 2 4.07 27.93 -30.41
C THR A 2 4.29 28.10 -28.89
N LYS A 3 4.35 29.32 -28.34
CA LYS A 3 4.59 29.52 -26.89
C LYS A 3 3.34 29.48 -26.02
N THR A 4 2.17 29.79 -26.58
CA THR A 4 0.91 29.85 -25.84
C THR A 4 0.25 28.47 -25.73
N GLU A 5 0.41 27.63 -26.77
CA GLU A 5 -0.07 26.25 -26.77
C GLU A 5 0.68 25.38 -25.76
N GLY A 6 2.02 25.42 -25.73
CA GLY A 6 2.81 24.66 -24.76
C GLY A 6 2.56 25.06 -23.29
N LYS A 7 2.22 26.33 -23.03
CA LYS A 7 1.90 26.82 -21.69
C LYS A 7 0.51 26.36 -21.22
N ASN A 8 -0.46 26.27 -22.15
CA ASN A 8 -1.79 25.74 -21.86
C ASN A 8 -1.75 24.22 -21.65
N GLU A 9 -0.91 23.50 -22.39
CA GLU A 9 -0.73 22.06 -22.25
C GLU A 9 -0.06 21.69 -20.91
N GLU A 10 1.01 22.40 -20.51
CA GLU A 10 1.62 22.24 -19.18
C GLU A 10 0.65 22.55 -18.03
N THR A 11 -0.18 23.59 -18.20
CA THR A 11 -1.16 23.98 -17.18
C THR A 11 -2.25 22.92 -17.04
N ASN A 12 -2.73 22.36 -18.15
CA ASN A 12 -3.73 21.30 -18.16
C ASN A 12 -3.20 20.01 -17.51
N VAL A 13 -1.96 19.61 -17.83
CA VAL A 13 -1.31 18.44 -17.20
C VAL A 13 -1.18 18.62 -15.68
N ARG A 14 -0.79 19.81 -15.20
CA ARG A 14 -0.72 20.12 -13.77
C ARG A 14 -2.09 20.07 -13.08
N ASN A 15 -3.11 20.58 -13.74
CA ASN A 15 -4.49 20.56 -13.23
C ASN A 15 -5.02 19.12 -13.11
N VAL A 16 -4.78 18.28 -14.14
CA VAL A 16 -5.15 16.86 -14.12
C VAL A 16 -4.41 16.11 -13.01
N PHE A 17 -3.12 16.38 -12.82
CA PHE A 17 -2.34 15.77 -11.75
C PHE A 17 -2.85 16.18 -10.37
N ALA A 18 -3.10 17.47 -10.14
CA ALA A 18 -3.61 17.99 -8.87
C ALA A 18 -5.00 17.41 -8.53
N THR A 19 -5.91 17.37 -9.51
CA THR A 19 -7.24 16.76 -9.33
C THR A 19 -7.14 15.28 -9.00
N SER A 20 -6.29 14.54 -9.72
CA SER A 20 -6.09 13.10 -9.47
C SER A 20 -5.45 12.85 -8.11
N LEU A 21 -4.56 13.73 -7.65
CA LEU A 21 -3.92 13.64 -6.34
C LEU A 21 -4.93 13.90 -5.20
N ILE A 22 -5.78 14.92 -5.33
CA ILE A 22 -6.82 15.24 -4.34
C ILE A 22 -7.87 14.13 -4.29
N ALA A 23 -8.39 13.72 -5.46
CA ALA A 23 -9.37 12.65 -5.55
C ALA A 23 -8.81 11.32 -5.03
N GLY A 24 -7.56 10.99 -5.39
CA GLY A 24 -6.86 9.80 -4.90
C GLY A 24 -6.61 9.83 -3.40
N GLY A 25 -6.21 10.99 -2.85
CA GLY A 25 -6.01 11.17 -1.41
C GLY A 25 -7.31 11.06 -0.62
N ALA A 26 -8.40 11.65 -1.11
CA ALA A 26 -9.73 11.56 -0.50
C ALA A 26 -10.26 10.13 -0.54
N ALA A 27 -10.20 9.47 -1.70
CA ALA A 27 -10.63 8.08 -1.87
C ALA A 27 -9.81 7.13 -1.00
N GLY A 28 -8.49 7.29 -0.97
CA GLY A 28 -7.59 6.49 -0.12
C GLY A 28 -7.89 6.66 1.37
N THR A 29 -8.09 7.89 1.82
CA THR A 29 -8.46 8.18 3.22
C THR A 29 -9.81 7.57 3.58
N PHE A 30 -10.79 7.61 2.67
CA PHE A 30 -12.10 7.01 2.89
C PHE A 30 -12.02 5.48 3.01
N VAL A 31 -11.23 4.84 2.15
CA VAL A 31 -10.95 3.40 2.23
C VAL A 31 -10.28 3.06 3.56
N ASP A 32 -9.27 3.83 3.96
CA ASP A 32 -8.56 3.64 5.22
C ASP A 32 -9.52 3.74 6.41
N ILE A 33 -10.44 4.72 6.44
CA ILE A 33 -11.44 4.87 7.51
C ILE A 33 -12.43 3.70 7.52
N THR A 34 -12.92 3.30 6.34
CA THR A 34 -13.97 2.28 6.22
C THR A 34 -13.43 0.90 6.59
N LEU A 35 -12.23 0.57 6.12
CA LEU A 35 -11.63 -0.74 6.29
C LEU A 35 -10.60 -0.81 7.44
N TYR A 36 -10.40 0.29 8.17
CA TYR A 36 -9.52 0.36 9.34
C TYR A 36 -9.74 -0.79 10.33
N PRO A 37 -10.99 -1.19 10.65
CA PRO A 37 -11.23 -2.28 11.58
C PRO A 37 -10.59 -3.60 11.12
N LEU A 38 -10.62 -3.91 9.83
CA LEU A 38 -10.01 -5.13 9.28
C LEU A 38 -8.48 -5.11 9.41
N ASP A 39 -7.84 -3.96 9.17
CA ASP A 39 -6.40 -3.80 9.36
C ASP A 39 -6.01 -4.00 10.82
N THR A 40 -6.79 -3.45 11.76
CA THR A 40 -6.54 -3.66 13.19
C THR A 40 -6.71 -5.13 13.60
N LEU A 41 -7.75 -5.81 13.12
CA LEU A 41 -7.95 -7.24 13.39
C LEU A 41 -6.79 -8.07 12.84
N LYS A 42 -6.34 -7.78 11.63
CA LYS A 42 -5.16 -8.39 11.01
C LYS A 42 -3.92 -8.20 11.90
N THR A 43 -3.57 -6.97 12.27
CA THR A 43 -2.39 -6.68 13.09
C THR A 43 -2.42 -7.40 14.43
N ARG A 44 -3.59 -7.48 15.08
CA ARG A 44 -3.77 -8.19 16.36
C ARG A 44 -3.59 -9.70 16.24
N LEU A 45 -4.13 -10.30 15.17
CA LEU A 45 -3.96 -11.73 14.87
C LEU A 45 -2.49 -12.07 14.56
N GLN A 46 -1.77 -11.15 13.92
CA GLN A 46 -0.36 -11.33 13.56
C GLN A 46 0.61 -11.05 14.72
N SER A 47 0.17 -10.36 15.77
CA SER A 47 0.97 -10.02 16.94
C SER A 47 1.44 -11.26 17.72
N MET A 48 2.67 -11.21 18.24
CA MET A 48 3.20 -12.26 19.12
C MET A 48 2.43 -12.40 20.43
N GLN A 49 1.79 -11.34 20.91
CA GLN A 49 1.04 -11.35 22.18
C GLN A 49 -0.32 -12.06 22.03
N GLY A 50 -0.77 -12.30 20.78
CA GLY A 50 -2.05 -12.90 20.46
C GLY A 50 -3.21 -11.90 20.46
N PHE A 51 -4.33 -12.33 19.88
CA PHE A 51 -5.50 -11.49 19.61
C PHE A 51 -6.15 -10.91 20.87
N SER A 52 -6.39 -11.73 21.89
CA SER A 52 -7.09 -11.29 23.11
C SER A 52 -6.27 -10.28 23.91
N LYS A 53 -4.95 -10.51 24.07
CA LYS A 53 -4.07 -9.60 24.84
C LYS A 53 -3.85 -8.26 24.14
N THR A 54 -4.01 -8.21 22.82
CA THR A 54 -3.88 -6.97 22.03
C THR A 54 -5.21 -6.22 21.87
N GLY A 55 -6.24 -6.57 22.66
CA GLY A 55 -7.51 -5.83 22.73
C GLY A 55 -8.68 -6.48 21.99
N GLY A 56 -8.48 -7.64 21.34
CA GLY A 56 -9.54 -8.39 20.67
C GLY A 56 -10.30 -7.56 19.64
N PHE A 57 -11.60 -7.36 19.87
CA PHE A 57 -12.48 -6.54 19.01
C PHE A 57 -12.67 -5.09 19.49
N THR A 58 -11.99 -4.66 20.56
CA THR A 58 -12.23 -3.33 21.16
C THR A 58 -11.27 -2.27 20.62
N GLY A 59 -11.72 -1.03 20.49
CA GLY A 59 -10.87 0.10 20.09
C GLY A 59 -10.20 -0.10 18.72
N LEU A 60 -10.97 -0.55 17.73
CA LEU A 60 -10.47 -0.92 16.40
C LEU A 60 -9.88 0.27 15.62
N TYR A 61 -10.22 1.50 15.97
CA TYR A 61 -9.72 2.74 15.33
C TYR A 61 -8.44 3.30 15.96
N LYS A 62 -7.84 2.61 16.93
CA LYS A 62 -6.61 3.07 17.59
C LYS A 62 -5.43 3.05 16.62
N GLY A 63 -4.90 4.23 16.31
CA GLY A 63 -3.76 4.40 15.41
C GLY A 63 -4.10 4.97 14.05
N ILE A 64 -5.34 5.42 13.82
CA ILE A 64 -5.77 5.94 12.51
C ILE A 64 -5.14 7.31 12.17
N CYS A 65 -4.89 8.18 13.16
CA CYS A 65 -4.38 9.53 12.88
C CYS A 65 -3.03 9.55 12.13
N PRO A 66 -2.01 8.75 12.52
CA PRO A 66 -0.79 8.62 11.73
C PRO A 66 -1.03 8.26 10.27
N VAL A 67 -2.04 7.42 9.98
CA VAL A 67 -2.37 6.99 8.60
C VAL A 67 -2.93 8.15 7.80
N ILE A 68 -3.93 8.85 8.34
CA ILE A 68 -4.55 10.01 7.69
C ILE A 68 -3.49 11.08 7.38
N VAL A 69 -2.61 11.38 8.34
CA VAL A 69 -1.55 12.38 8.17
C VAL A 69 -0.46 11.90 7.20
N GLY A 70 -0.12 10.61 7.25
CA GLY A 70 0.98 10.04 6.48
C GLY A 70 0.64 9.64 5.04
N SER A 71 -0.65 9.44 4.73
CA SER A 71 -1.10 8.89 3.43
C SER A 71 -0.76 9.83 2.27
N ALA A 72 -1.21 11.09 2.33
CA ALA A 72 -0.97 12.06 1.25
C ALA A 72 0.53 12.36 1.01
N PRO A 73 1.36 12.63 2.03
CA PRO A 73 2.81 12.82 1.82
C PRO A 73 3.50 11.59 1.24
N THR A 74 3.10 10.38 1.65
CA THR A 74 3.63 9.13 1.10
C THR A 74 3.30 8.98 -0.38
N ALA A 75 2.05 9.23 -0.76
CA ALA A 75 1.61 9.17 -2.15
C ALA A 75 2.28 10.24 -3.02
N ALA A 76 2.37 11.48 -2.52
CA ALA A 76 3.05 12.57 -3.21
C ALA A 76 4.52 12.23 -3.48
N LEU A 77 5.24 11.72 -2.46
CA LEU A 77 6.64 11.34 -2.60
C LEU A 77 6.84 10.20 -3.61
N PHE A 78 5.92 9.22 -3.62
CA PHE A 78 5.92 8.16 -4.64
C PHE A 78 5.76 8.75 -6.06
N PHE A 79 4.69 9.51 -6.31
CA PHE A 79 4.39 10.01 -7.66
C PHE A 79 5.44 10.99 -8.17
N VAL A 80 5.91 11.91 -7.32
CA VAL A 80 7.00 12.84 -7.69
C VAL A 80 8.24 12.07 -8.09
N THR A 81 8.69 11.12 -7.27
CA THR A 81 9.88 10.30 -7.59
C THR A 81 9.69 9.49 -8.86
N TYR A 82 8.52 8.88 -9.04
CA TYR A 82 8.18 8.08 -10.20
C TYR A 82 8.19 8.90 -11.51
N GLU A 83 7.57 10.09 -11.51
CA GLU A 83 7.53 10.97 -12.67
C GLU A 83 8.91 11.57 -13.00
N GLU A 84 9.69 11.96 -11.99
CA GLU A 84 11.05 12.50 -12.19
C GLU A 84 11.96 11.46 -12.85
N ILE A 85 11.96 10.21 -12.38
CA ILE A 85 12.77 9.13 -12.98
C ILE A 85 12.40 8.92 -14.45
N LYS A 86 11.10 8.89 -14.76
CA LYS A 86 10.65 8.72 -16.15
C LYS A 86 11.05 9.91 -17.02
N THR A 87 10.86 11.14 -16.54
CA THR A 87 11.17 12.36 -17.29
C THR A 87 12.66 12.43 -17.63
N VAL A 88 13.53 12.00 -16.71
CA VAL A 88 14.98 12.00 -16.92
C VAL A 88 15.47 10.87 -17.82
N ILE A 89 14.91 9.66 -17.69
CA ILE A 89 15.44 8.46 -18.37
C ILE A 89 14.74 8.17 -19.70
N LYS A 90 13.44 8.43 -19.84
CA LYS A 90 12.65 8.12 -21.05
C LYS A 90 13.24 8.72 -22.34
N PRO A 91 13.77 9.97 -22.36
CA PRO A 91 14.40 10.53 -23.56
C PRO A 91 15.75 9.89 -23.93
N ARG A 92 16.33 9.07 -23.06
CA ARG A 92 17.69 8.51 -23.20
C ARG A 92 17.70 7.02 -23.57
N ILE A 93 16.53 6.40 -23.71
CA ILE A 93 16.38 4.96 -23.96
C ILE A 93 15.45 4.70 -25.15
N SER A 94 15.66 3.59 -25.85
CA SER A 94 14.75 3.11 -26.90
C SER A 94 13.41 2.65 -26.32
N GLU A 95 12.37 2.63 -27.17
CA GLU A 95 10.99 2.28 -26.78
C GLU A 95 10.86 0.87 -26.17
N ASP A 96 11.71 -0.08 -26.59
CA ASP A 96 11.76 -1.44 -26.06
C ASP A 96 11.99 -1.50 -24.53
N TYR A 97 12.63 -0.46 -23.97
CA TYR A 97 12.97 -0.38 -22.54
C TYR A 97 11.94 0.38 -21.70
N TYR A 98 10.81 0.81 -22.27
CA TYR A 98 9.81 1.57 -21.52
C TYR A 98 9.17 0.75 -20.40
N THR A 99 8.80 -0.51 -20.64
CA THR A 99 8.20 -1.36 -19.60
C THR A 99 9.18 -1.62 -18.44
N PRO A 100 10.44 -2.04 -18.68
CA PRO A 100 11.45 -2.11 -17.61
C PRO A 100 11.70 -0.78 -16.88
N LEU A 101 11.68 0.34 -17.60
CA LEU A 101 11.81 1.67 -16.98
C LEU A 101 10.66 1.95 -16.01
N HIS A 102 9.41 1.75 -16.43
CA HIS A 102 8.25 1.95 -15.58
C HIS A 102 8.31 1.09 -14.31
N MET A 103 8.72 -0.17 -14.44
CA MET A 103 8.89 -1.07 -13.30
C MET A 103 10.03 -0.63 -12.38
N GLY A 104 11.19 -0.29 -12.92
CA GLY A 104 12.34 0.18 -12.15
C GLY A 104 12.07 1.50 -11.43
N ALA A 105 11.43 2.46 -12.11
CA ALA A 105 11.01 3.73 -11.54
C ALA A 105 10.02 3.52 -10.38
N ALA A 106 9.04 2.63 -10.54
CA ALA A 106 8.08 2.32 -9.48
C ALA A 106 8.75 1.71 -8.24
N VAL A 107 9.73 0.81 -8.41
CA VAL A 107 10.47 0.22 -7.28
C VAL A 107 11.28 1.29 -6.53
N ILE A 108 12.00 2.15 -7.24
CA ILE A 108 12.78 3.23 -6.61
C ILE A 108 11.85 4.23 -5.90
N ALA A 109 10.75 4.61 -6.54
CA ALA A 109 9.73 5.48 -5.96
C ALA A 109 9.13 4.88 -4.68
N GLU A 110 8.86 3.58 -4.67
CA GLU A 110 8.35 2.86 -3.51
C GLU A 110 9.34 2.83 -2.34
N MET A 111 10.64 2.63 -2.63
CA MET A 111 11.69 2.71 -1.62
C MET A 111 11.76 4.10 -0.98
N ILE A 112 11.67 5.16 -1.79
CA ILE A 112 11.69 6.54 -1.30
C ILE A 112 10.40 6.85 -0.51
N ALA A 113 9.24 6.42 -0.98
CA ALA A 113 7.97 6.57 -0.27
C ALA A 113 7.97 5.84 1.09
N CYS A 114 8.68 4.71 1.20
CA CYS A 114 8.84 3.97 2.45
C CYS A 114 9.56 4.78 3.55
N LEU A 115 10.27 5.86 3.21
CA LEU A 115 10.88 6.74 4.22
C LEU A 115 9.84 7.42 5.13
N ILE A 116 8.65 7.72 4.59
CA ILE A 116 7.52 8.28 5.35
C ILE A 116 6.58 7.16 5.80
N ARG A 117 6.31 6.18 4.92
CA ARG A 117 5.35 5.12 5.19
C ARG A 117 5.74 4.24 6.38
N VAL A 118 7.02 3.89 6.52
CA VAL A 118 7.46 2.93 7.54
C VAL A 118 7.27 3.47 8.96
N PRO A 119 7.69 4.71 9.30
CA PRO A 119 7.37 5.32 10.60
C PRO A 119 5.87 5.37 10.90
N VAL A 120 5.06 5.76 9.90
CA VAL A 120 3.60 5.83 10.01
C VAL A 120 3.01 4.44 10.33
N GLU A 121 3.44 3.41 9.60
CA GLU A 121 3.02 2.03 9.80
C GLU A 121 3.43 1.49 11.18
N VAL A 122 4.65 1.78 11.64
CA VAL A 122 5.11 1.37 12.98
C VAL A 122 4.26 2.03 14.07
N MET A 123 3.99 3.33 13.96
CA MET A 123 3.12 4.05 14.90
C MET A 123 1.69 3.51 14.88
N LYS A 124 1.15 3.22 13.70
CA LYS A 124 -0.18 2.63 13.49
C LYS A 124 -0.28 1.27 14.18
N GLN A 125 0.59 0.34 13.81
CA GLN A 125 0.51 -1.06 14.27
C GLN A 125 0.72 -1.20 15.77
N ARG A 126 1.64 -0.44 16.36
CA ARG A 126 1.86 -0.46 17.82
C ARG A 126 0.64 0.03 18.59
N LYS A 127 -0.07 1.05 18.08
CA LYS A 127 -1.33 1.54 18.65
C LYS A 127 -2.47 0.53 18.47
N GLN A 128 -2.57 -0.11 17.29
CA GLN A 128 -3.55 -1.17 17.02
C GLN A 128 -3.38 -2.37 17.97
N ALA A 129 -2.14 -2.72 18.29
CA ALA A 129 -1.78 -3.80 19.22
C ALA A 129 -1.74 -3.39 20.71
N LEU A 130 -2.18 -2.17 21.05
CA LEU A 130 -2.19 -1.64 22.43
C LEU A 130 -0.83 -1.64 23.14
N ILE A 131 0.26 -1.52 22.38
CA ILE A 131 1.61 -1.45 22.94
C ILE A 131 1.83 -0.05 23.51
N HIS A 132 1.98 0.04 24.83
CA HIS A 132 2.25 1.29 25.52
C HIS A 132 3.75 1.63 25.48
N ASP A 133 4.11 2.62 24.67
CA ASP A 133 5.47 3.19 24.65
C ASP A 133 5.64 4.23 25.77
N LYS A 134 6.34 3.85 26.86
CA LYS A 134 6.60 4.73 28.02
C LYS A 134 7.54 5.91 27.73
N LYS A 135 8.30 5.86 26.63
CA LYS A 135 9.24 6.89 26.17
C LYS A 135 8.96 7.20 24.71
N SER A 136 9.37 8.39 24.25
CA SER A 136 9.38 8.72 22.82
C SER A 136 9.99 7.57 22.01
N LEU A 137 9.38 7.31 20.85
CA LEU A 137 9.85 6.28 19.93
C LEU A 137 11.23 6.68 19.43
N ASP A 138 12.19 5.77 19.56
CA ASP A 138 13.53 5.95 19.00
C ASP A 138 13.43 5.92 17.47
N PHE A 139 14.22 6.75 16.78
CA PHE A 139 14.32 6.78 15.33
C PHE A 139 14.68 5.39 14.77
N LYS A 140 15.59 4.67 15.44
CA LYS A 140 15.95 3.29 15.04
C LYS A 140 14.76 2.34 15.12
N LEU A 141 13.86 2.53 16.08
CA LEU A 141 12.66 1.72 16.23
C LEU A 141 11.62 2.02 15.15
N LEU A 142 11.48 3.30 14.75
CA LEU A 142 10.56 3.72 13.69
C LEU A 142 10.91 3.10 12.33
N TYR A 143 12.20 2.87 12.06
CA TYR A 143 12.66 2.29 10.79
C TYR A 143 12.97 0.78 10.85
N ARG A 144 12.74 0.12 11.99
CA ARG A 144 13.01 -1.32 12.20
C ARG A 144 12.31 -2.23 11.18
N GLY A 145 11.18 -1.79 10.63
CA GLY A 145 10.40 -2.51 9.64
C GLY A 145 10.66 -2.13 8.18
N TYR A 146 11.68 -1.31 7.86
CA TYR A 146 11.89 -0.82 6.51
C TYR A 146 12.15 -1.97 5.51
N TRP A 147 13.19 -2.78 5.76
CA TRP A 147 13.55 -3.88 4.87
C TRP A 147 12.51 -5.00 4.83
N SER A 148 11.79 -5.25 5.93
CA SER A 148 10.69 -6.21 5.93
C SER A 148 9.46 -5.69 5.17
N THR A 149 9.26 -4.37 5.10
CA THR A 149 8.24 -3.76 4.24
C THR A 149 8.59 -3.94 2.77
N VAL A 150 9.82 -3.58 2.38
CA VAL A 150 10.30 -3.76 1.01
C VAL A 150 10.22 -5.22 0.58
N LEU A 151 10.69 -6.16 1.42
CA LEU A 151 10.66 -7.60 1.11
C LEU A 151 9.23 -8.17 1.05
N ARG A 152 8.25 -7.54 1.69
CA ARG A 152 6.84 -7.91 1.53
C ARG A 152 6.28 -7.35 0.21
N ASP A 153 6.62 -6.12 -0.13
CA ASP A 153 6.03 -5.41 -1.27
C ASP A 153 6.55 -5.91 -2.61
N SER A 154 7.83 -6.27 -2.72
CA SER A 154 8.36 -6.80 -3.98
C SER A 154 7.69 -8.11 -4.41
N PRO A 155 7.59 -9.16 -3.56
CA PRO A 155 6.89 -10.39 -3.91
C PRO A 155 5.39 -10.20 -4.15
N PHE A 156 4.74 -9.29 -3.41
CA PHE A 156 3.33 -8.99 -3.63
C PHE A 156 3.08 -8.47 -5.05
N SER A 157 3.88 -7.50 -5.49
CA SER A 157 3.80 -6.94 -6.84
C SER A 157 4.17 -7.95 -7.93
N ILE A 158 5.21 -8.78 -7.70
CA ILE A 158 5.64 -9.82 -8.65
C ILE A 158 4.52 -10.84 -8.91
N VAL A 159 3.70 -11.17 -7.91
CA VAL A 159 2.56 -12.06 -8.10
C VAL A 159 1.34 -11.31 -8.65
N GLN A 160 1.06 -10.10 -8.16
CA GLN A 160 -0.16 -9.37 -8.49
C GLN A 160 -0.24 -8.95 -9.96
N PHE A 161 0.82 -8.34 -10.51
CA PHE A 161 0.75 -7.79 -11.87
C PHE A 161 0.57 -8.86 -12.94
N PRO A 162 1.31 -9.99 -12.95
CA PRO A 162 1.07 -11.07 -13.92
C PRO A 162 -0.33 -11.68 -13.80
N LEU A 163 -0.83 -11.89 -12.57
CA LEU A 163 -2.19 -12.40 -12.37
C LEU A 163 -3.25 -11.42 -12.90
N TRP A 164 -3.07 -10.13 -12.65
CA TRP A 164 -3.96 -9.09 -13.15
C TRP A 164 -3.98 -9.04 -14.68
N GLU A 165 -2.81 -9.06 -15.33
CA GLU A 165 -2.69 -9.12 -16.79
C GLU A 165 -3.33 -10.40 -17.37
N TYR A 166 -3.12 -11.54 -16.72
CA TYR A 166 -3.72 -12.82 -17.12
C TYR A 166 -5.26 -12.76 -17.04
N PHE A 167 -5.82 -12.29 -15.93
CA PHE A 167 -7.28 -12.18 -15.77
C PHE A 167 -7.89 -11.18 -16.76
N LYS A 168 -7.25 -10.03 -16.96
CA LYS A 168 -7.68 -9.07 -17.99
C LYS A 168 -7.68 -9.72 -19.37
N LYS A 169 -6.56 -10.31 -19.79
CA LYS A 169 -6.43 -10.89 -21.14
C LYS A 169 -7.47 -11.98 -21.40
N ASN A 170 -7.71 -12.85 -20.42
CA ASN A 170 -8.75 -13.86 -20.53
C ASN A 170 -10.13 -13.22 -20.65
N TYR A 171 -10.47 -12.26 -19.78
CA TYR A 171 -11.78 -11.61 -19.82
C TYR A 171 -12.03 -10.88 -21.14
N SER A 172 -11.04 -10.13 -21.65
CA SER A 172 -11.11 -9.48 -22.96
C SER A 172 -11.29 -10.48 -24.11
N PHE A 173 -10.65 -11.65 -24.04
CA PHE A 173 -10.83 -12.71 -25.03
C PHE A 173 -12.26 -13.27 -25.03
N TYR A 174 -12.87 -13.43 -23.85
CA TYR A 174 -14.26 -13.87 -23.72
C TYR A 174 -15.26 -12.80 -24.21
N THR A 175 -15.05 -11.53 -23.87
CA THR A 175 -15.96 -10.44 -24.22
C THR A 175 -15.74 -9.88 -25.63
N LYS A 176 -14.62 -10.24 -26.29
CA LYS A 176 -14.20 -9.73 -27.61
C LYS A 176 -14.18 -8.20 -27.69
N ARG A 177 -13.87 -7.54 -26.58
CA ARG A 177 -13.77 -6.06 -26.49
C ARG A 177 -12.71 -5.65 -25.48
N GLU A 178 -12.39 -4.36 -25.50
CA GLU A 178 -11.60 -3.74 -24.44
C GLU A 178 -12.36 -3.76 -23.11
N ILE A 179 -11.60 -3.89 -22.03
CA ILE A 179 -12.11 -4.07 -20.67
C ILE A 179 -12.38 -2.69 -20.07
N TYR A 180 -13.54 -2.50 -19.44
CA TYR A 180 -13.84 -1.27 -18.74
C TYR A 180 -12.96 -1.10 -17.49
N PRO A 181 -12.71 0.14 -17.02
CA PRO A 181 -11.93 0.38 -15.81
C PRO A 181 -12.41 -0.41 -14.59
N VAL A 182 -13.73 -0.54 -14.41
CA VAL A 182 -14.35 -1.31 -13.32
C VAL A 182 -14.03 -2.80 -13.42
N GLU A 183 -14.11 -3.38 -14.62
CA GLU A 183 -13.81 -4.80 -14.85
C GLU A 183 -12.33 -5.08 -14.62
N SER A 184 -11.46 -4.17 -15.07
CA SER A 184 -10.03 -4.21 -14.80
C SER A 184 -9.73 -4.12 -13.29
N ALA A 185 -10.46 -3.29 -12.55
CA ALA A 185 -10.37 -3.19 -11.10
C ALA A 185 -10.82 -4.47 -10.38
N ILE A 186 -11.88 -5.14 -10.86
CA ILE A 186 -12.33 -6.45 -10.34
C ILE A 186 -11.24 -7.51 -10.56
N CYS A 187 -10.66 -7.59 -11.77
CA CYS A 187 -9.51 -8.46 -12.03
C CYS A 187 -8.35 -8.14 -11.08
N GLY A 188 -8.10 -6.86 -10.81
CA GLY A 188 -7.07 -6.39 -9.89
C GLY A 188 -7.33 -6.78 -8.44
N ALA A 189 -8.60 -6.73 -8.00
CA ALA A 189 -9.02 -7.12 -6.66
C ALA A 189 -8.88 -8.63 -6.42
N ILE A 190 -9.19 -9.46 -7.43
CA ILE A 190 -9.00 -10.93 -7.37
C ILE A 190 -7.51 -11.26 -7.37
N ALA A 191 -6.74 -10.68 -8.29
CA ALA A 191 -5.28 -10.85 -8.34
C ALA A 191 -4.63 -10.41 -7.02
N GLY A 192 -5.02 -9.24 -6.49
CA GLY A 192 -4.56 -8.72 -5.22
C GLY A 192 -4.88 -9.64 -4.04
N GLY A 193 -6.09 -10.22 -4.00
CA GLY A 193 -6.48 -11.20 -2.99
C GLY A 193 -5.62 -12.47 -3.02
N ILE A 194 -5.33 -13.01 -4.21
CA ILE A 194 -4.46 -14.17 -4.36
C ILE A 194 -3.03 -13.83 -3.94
N SER A 195 -2.49 -12.69 -4.39
CA SER A 195 -1.16 -12.20 -3.98
C SER A 195 -1.07 -11.97 -2.47
N ALA A 196 -2.14 -11.46 -1.86
CA ALA A 196 -2.23 -11.27 -0.42
C ALA A 196 -2.15 -12.61 0.32
N ALA A 197 -2.86 -13.62 -0.17
CA ALA A 197 -2.82 -14.97 0.39
C ALA A 197 -1.39 -15.53 0.36
N VAL A 198 -0.76 -15.55 -0.82
CA VAL A 198 0.59 -16.10 -1.04
C VAL A 198 1.64 -15.38 -0.18
N THR A 199 1.52 -14.06 -0.03
CA THR A 199 2.50 -13.25 0.72
C THR A 199 2.15 -13.10 2.20
N THR A 200 1.16 -13.83 2.75
CA THR A 200 0.76 -13.74 4.17
C THR A 200 1.91 -14.02 5.13
N PRO A 201 2.75 -15.04 4.91
CA PRO A 201 3.88 -15.30 5.81
C PRO A 201 4.84 -14.11 5.93
N LEU A 202 5.18 -13.45 4.82
CA LEU A 202 6.07 -12.29 4.83
C LEU A 202 5.46 -11.10 5.58
N ASP A 203 4.15 -10.92 5.46
CA ASP A 203 3.43 -9.87 6.15
C ASP A 203 3.31 -10.15 7.67
N VAL A 204 3.14 -11.41 8.08
CA VAL A 204 3.26 -11.83 9.51
C VAL A 204 4.64 -11.48 10.06
N ALA A 205 5.71 -11.79 9.32
CA ALA A 205 7.07 -11.47 9.74
C ALA A 205 7.29 -9.95 9.87
N LYS A 206 6.83 -9.16 8.89
CA LYS A 206 6.85 -7.70 8.94
C LYS A 206 6.16 -7.18 10.21
N THR A 207 4.93 -7.60 10.46
CA THR A 207 4.14 -7.15 11.61
C THR A 207 4.82 -7.51 12.93
N ARG A 208 5.33 -8.74 13.08
CA ARG A 208 6.06 -9.14 14.30
C ARG A 208 7.34 -8.32 14.52
N ILE A 209 8.09 -8.00 13.47
CA ILE A 209 9.28 -7.14 13.55
C ILE A 209 8.92 -5.71 13.98
N MET A 210 7.82 -5.16 13.45
CA MET A 210 7.35 -3.80 13.79
C MET A 210 6.80 -3.71 15.23
N LEU A 211 6.19 -4.79 15.72
CA LEU A 211 5.68 -4.89 17.08
C LEU A 211 6.73 -5.31 18.13
N ALA A 212 7.89 -5.80 17.69
CA ALA A 212 8.95 -6.31 18.56
C ALA A 212 9.39 -5.28 19.63
N ASN A 213 9.64 -5.78 20.85
CA ASN A 213 10.11 -4.97 21.96
C ASN A 213 11.52 -4.41 21.71
N ARG A 214 11.82 -3.27 22.35
CA ARG A 214 13.12 -2.55 22.20
C ARG A 214 14.33 -3.39 22.61
N THR A 215 14.14 -4.43 23.42
CA THR A 215 15.21 -5.26 23.99
C THR A 215 15.72 -6.36 23.06
N LEU A 216 14.98 -6.69 21.99
CA LEU A 216 15.39 -7.73 21.05
C LEU A 216 16.52 -7.22 20.15
N LEU A 217 17.55 -8.04 19.96
CA LEU A 217 18.71 -7.73 19.11
C LEU A 217 18.31 -7.72 17.63
N SER A 218 19.01 -6.93 16.80
CA SER A 218 18.75 -6.88 15.35
C SER A 218 18.90 -8.24 14.65
N SER A 219 19.74 -9.13 15.20
CA SER A 219 19.93 -10.51 14.73
C SER A 219 18.70 -11.40 14.94
N GLU A 220 17.92 -11.17 16.00
CA GLU A 220 16.70 -11.92 16.32
C GLU A 220 15.51 -11.52 15.45
N LEU A 221 15.61 -10.38 14.76
CA LEU A 221 14.58 -9.84 13.87
C LEU A 221 14.74 -10.22 12.41
N LYS A 222 15.74 -11.06 12.08
CA LYS A 222 15.85 -11.56 10.71
C LYS A 222 14.54 -12.26 10.36
N ILE A 223 14.01 -11.97 9.17
CA ILE A 223 12.70 -12.47 8.72
C ILE A 223 12.62 -14.00 8.84
N LEU A 224 13.69 -14.70 8.47
CA LEU A 224 13.77 -16.16 8.61
C LEU A 224 13.65 -16.62 10.07
N ASN A 225 14.33 -15.97 11.00
CA ASN A 225 14.27 -16.30 12.42
C ASN A 225 12.85 -16.05 12.98
N VAL A 226 12.21 -14.96 12.55
CA VAL A 226 10.84 -14.63 12.94
C VAL A 226 9.86 -15.66 12.39
N LEU A 227 9.96 -16.02 11.10
CA LEU A 227 9.12 -17.04 10.48
C LEU A 227 9.30 -18.41 11.12
N GLN A 228 10.54 -18.82 11.36
CA GLN A 228 10.85 -20.07 12.06
C GLN A 228 10.28 -20.06 13.48
N GLY A 229 10.41 -18.95 14.20
CA GLY A 229 9.81 -18.78 15.53
C GLY A 229 8.28 -18.86 15.51
N VAL A 230 7.62 -18.28 14.49
CA VAL A 230 6.16 -18.40 14.31
C VAL A 230 5.76 -19.85 14.08
N TYR A 231 6.47 -20.54 13.18
CA TYR A 231 6.17 -21.92 12.84
C TYR A 231 6.37 -22.86 14.03
N LEU A 232 7.43 -22.67 14.82
CA LEU A 232 7.68 -23.48 16.02
C LEU A 232 6.64 -23.24 17.12
N GLN A 233 6.11 -22.02 17.26
CA GLN A 233 5.13 -21.69 18.31
C GLN A 233 3.69 -22.07 17.93
N ASN A 234 3.27 -21.75 16.71
CA ASN A 234 1.87 -21.80 16.27
C ASN A 234 1.65 -22.68 15.04
N GLY A 235 2.68 -23.39 14.58
CA GLY A 235 2.63 -24.21 13.37
C GLY A 235 2.36 -23.42 12.09
N PHE A 236 1.85 -24.14 11.09
CA PHE A 236 1.50 -23.57 9.79
C PHE A 236 0.41 -22.50 9.88
N TYR A 237 -0.58 -22.68 10.76
CA TYR A 237 -1.66 -21.70 10.98
C TYR A 237 -1.13 -20.35 11.47
N GLY A 238 -0.02 -20.34 12.23
CA GLY A 238 0.63 -19.10 12.66
C GLY A 238 1.18 -18.26 11.51
N LEU A 239 1.69 -18.91 10.45
CA LEU A 239 2.24 -18.22 9.27
C LEU A 239 1.16 -17.55 8.42
N PHE A 240 -0.09 -17.99 8.56
CA PHE A 240 -1.25 -17.43 7.86
C PHE A 240 -2.20 -16.68 8.80
N ALA A 241 -1.72 -16.31 10.00
CA ALA A 241 -2.50 -15.51 10.94
C ALA A 241 -2.92 -14.17 10.30
N GLY A 242 -4.21 -13.83 10.41
CA GLY A 242 -4.76 -12.61 9.81
C GLY A 242 -4.97 -12.67 8.29
N PHE A 243 -4.84 -13.84 7.66
CA PHE A 243 -5.13 -14.05 6.23
C PHE A 243 -6.51 -13.50 5.81
N GLY A 244 -7.57 -13.88 6.52
CA GLY A 244 -8.95 -13.51 6.17
C GLY A 244 -9.15 -11.99 6.13
N PRO A 245 -8.90 -11.27 7.23
CA PRO A 245 -8.99 -9.80 7.25
C PRO A 245 -8.10 -9.13 6.19
N ARG A 246 -6.92 -9.68 5.89
CA ARG A 246 -6.02 -9.15 4.86
C ARG A 246 -6.61 -9.26 3.45
N VAL A 247 -7.10 -10.45 3.08
CA VAL A 247 -7.70 -10.66 1.76
C VAL A 247 -8.94 -9.81 1.60
N MET A 248 -9.81 -9.77 2.62
CA MET A 248 -11.00 -8.91 2.62
C MET A 248 -10.63 -7.43 2.45
N TRP A 249 -9.62 -6.94 3.17
CA TRP A 249 -9.17 -5.56 3.05
C TRP A 249 -8.71 -5.23 1.62
N ILE A 250 -7.92 -6.11 0.98
CA ILE A 250 -7.42 -5.86 -0.38
C ILE A 250 -8.54 -5.91 -1.41
N THR A 251 -9.41 -6.93 -1.32
CA THR A 251 -10.49 -7.13 -2.29
C THR A 251 -11.56 -6.04 -2.18
N LEU A 252 -11.99 -5.69 -0.96
CA LEU A 252 -12.98 -4.62 -0.74
C LEU A 252 -12.38 -3.23 -0.96
N GLY A 253 -11.10 -3.04 -0.59
CA GLY A 253 -10.41 -1.76 -0.71
C GLY A 253 -10.34 -1.27 -2.15
N GLY A 254 -10.05 -2.16 -3.11
CA GLY A 254 -10.05 -1.80 -4.53
C GLY A 254 -11.42 -1.31 -5.03
N PHE A 255 -12.50 -1.97 -4.61
CA PHE A 255 -13.86 -1.58 -5.01
C PHE A 255 -14.27 -0.23 -4.41
N ILE A 256 -14.07 -0.05 -3.11
CA ILE A 256 -14.40 1.20 -2.40
C ILE A 256 -13.54 2.35 -2.93
N PHE A 257 -12.24 2.11 -3.18
CA PHE A 257 -11.33 3.12 -3.71
C PHE A 257 -11.83 3.66 -5.04
N PHE A 258 -12.19 2.77 -5.96
CA PHE A 258 -12.63 3.17 -7.29
C PHE A 258 -13.93 3.99 -7.25
N GLY A 259 -14.95 3.49 -6.54
CA GLY A 259 -16.21 4.21 -6.41
C GLY A 259 -16.03 5.60 -5.77
N MET A 260 -15.18 5.70 -4.75
CA MET A 260 -14.89 6.99 -4.12
C MET A 260 -14.00 7.90 -4.97
N TYR A 261 -13.11 7.34 -5.78
CA TYR A 261 -12.23 8.11 -6.64
C TYR A 261 -13.00 8.83 -7.74
N GLU A 262 -13.98 8.16 -8.36
CA GLU A 262 -14.84 8.77 -9.38
C GLU A 262 -15.67 9.92 -8.79
N GLU A 263 -16.33 9.68 -7.65
CA GLU A 263 -17.09 10.72 -6.95
C GLU A 263 -16.22 11.89 -6.49
N ALA A 264 -15.05 11.60 -5.91
CA ALA A 264 -14.12 12.64 -5.46
C ALA A 264 -13.57 13.46 -6.63
N LYS A 265 -13.38 12.85 -7.80
CA LYS A 265 -12.96 13.54 -9.02
C LYS A 265 -14.05 14.50 -9.51
N VAL A 266 -15.30 14.04 -9.60
CA VAL A 266 -16.46 14.87 -9.99
C VAL A 266 -16.62 16.06 -9.03
N LEU A 267 -16.51 15.80 -7.72
CA LEU A 267 -16.60 16.83 -6.71
C LEU A 267 -15.46 17.86 -6.83
N THR A 268 -14.22 17.40 -7.08
CA THR A 268 -13.06 18.28 -7.24
C THR A 268 -13.23 19.21 -8.45
N HIS A 269 -13.72 18.69 -9.58
CA HIS A 269 -14.04 19.53 -10.76
C HIS A 269 -15.16 20.54 -10.47
N THR A 270 -16.13 20.19 -9.63
CA THR A 270 -17.24 21.08 -9.26
C THR A 270 -16.80 22.20 -8.32
N ILE A 271 -15.95 21.88 -7.33
CA ILE A 271 -15.48 22.84 -6.31
C ILE A 271 -14.35 23.72 -6.84
N PHE A 272 -13.46 23.17 -7.67
CA PHE A 272 -12.30 23.86 -8.22
C PHE A 272 -12.37 23.93 -9.75
N PRO A 273 -13.23 24.80 -10.32
CA PRO A 273 -13.33 24.95 -11.78
C PRO A 273 -12.05 25.46 -12.45
N ILE A 274 -11.08 25.95 -11.66
CA ILE A 274 -9.73 26.35 -12.11
C ILE A 274 -8.84 25.14 -12.44
N LEU A 275 -9.21 23.93 -11.98
CA LEU A 275 -8.52 22.66 -12.26
C LEU A 275 -9.09 21.89 -13.48
N ASN A 276 -9.89 22.56 -14.31
CA ASN A 276 -10.30 22.07 -15.64
C ASN A 276 -9.26 22.35 -16.72
#